data_AF-A0A3D5UVQ5-F1
#
_entry.id   AF-A0A3D5UVQ5-F1
#
_cell.length_a   1.000
_cell.length_b   1.000
_cell.length_c   1.000
_cell.angle_alpha   90.00
_cell.angle_beta   90.00
_cell.angle_gamma   90.00
#
_symmetry.space_group_name_H-M   'P 1'
#
loop_
_entity.id
_entity.type
_entity.pdbx_description
1 polymer ?
#
loop_
_entity_poly.entity_id
_entity_poly.type
_entity_poly.pdbx_seq_one_letter_code
_entity_poly.pdbx_strand_id
1 'polypeptide(L)'
;RLQDIARDVGISHPAILHHFESREGLVRALIARTNKQLRDSLLGALGDGDTSRDAADHIGHVFEALSDKGTARLLSWLLLTGRATEESDAHNIMGEIVDVLQDRREEYAEKKGTAAPDKEDTLFIAMLTANAAFGEAIVGRQLAEAAGLDQHGIKRFRKWFAKLINDHLEAKR
;
A
#
# COMPACT_ATOMS: atom_id res chain seq x y z
N ARG A 1 -22.86 15.47 -3.16
CA ARG A 1 -22.63 16.68 -4.00
C ARG A 1 -21.49 17.50 -3.37
N LEU A 2 -20.80 18.38 -4.10
CA LEU A 2 -19.67 19.16 -3.54
C LEU A 2 -20.03 19.97 -2.29
N GLN A 3 -21.28 20.43 -2.21
CA GLN A 3 -21.85 21.07 -1.01
C GLN A 3 -21.88 20.16 0.22
N ASP A 4 -21.98 18.84 0.06
CA ASP A 4 -21.95 17.89 1.19
C ASP A 4 -20.51 17.72 1.70
N ILE A 5 -19.52 17.69 0.80
CA ILE A 5 -18.09 17.67 1.13
C ILE A 5 -17.69 18.98 1.81
N ALA A 6 -18.08 20.13 1.25
CA ALA A 6 -17.83 21.47 1.80
C ALA A 6 -18.29 21.59 3.27
N ARG A 7 -19.48 21.06 3.56
CA ARG A 7 -20.04 21.02 4.91
C ARG A 7 -19.27 20.07 5.84
N ASP A 8 -18.83 18.90 5.35
CA ASP A 8 -18.09 17.91 6.15
C ASP A 8 -16.65 18.32 6.48
N VAL A 9 -15.98 19.09 5.61
CA VAL A 9 -14.62 19.64 5.87
C VAL A 9 -14.62 21.08 6.39
N GLY A 10 -15.79 21.68 6.61
CA GLY A 10 -15.92 23.03 7.19
C GLY A 10 -15.42 24.17 6.30
N ILE A 11 -15.40 23.99 4.96
CA ILE A 11 -14.89 24.96 4.00
C ILE A 11 -16.03 25.39 3.06
N SER A 12 -16.13 26.69 2.73
CA SER A 12 -17.21 27.19 1.87
C SER A 12 -17.06 26.71 0.41
N HIS A 13 -18.19 26.43 -0.24
CA HIS A 13 -18.22 25.99 -1.65
C HIS A 13 -17.48 26.93 -2.63
N PRO A 14 -17.57 28.28 -2.48
CA PRO A 14 -16.78 29.20 -3.29
C PRO A 14 -15.27 29.09 -3.06
N ALA A 15 -14.80 28.82 -1.84
CA ALA A 15 -13.37 28.67 -1.54
C ALA A 15 -12.77 27.43 -2.20
N ILE A 16 -13.54 26.35 -2.30
CA ILE A 16 -13.15 25.13 -3.03
C ILE A 16 -13.06 25.41 -4.54
N LEU A 17 -14.04 26.11 -5.11
CA LEU A 17 -14.01 26.45 -6.54
C LEU A 17 -12.92 27.47 -6.89
N HIS A 18 -12.58 28.38 -5.98
CA HIS A 18 -11.49 29.34 -6.18
C HIS A 18 -10.10 28.68 -6.14
N HIS A 19 -9.92 27.60 -5.37
CA HIS A 19 -8.64 26.88 -5.29
C HIS A 19 -8.44 25.81 -6.36
N PHE A 20 -9.52 25.19 -6.82
CA PHE A 20 -9.44 24.06 -7.76
C PHE A 20 -10.02 24.36 -9.15
N GLU A 21 -10.54 25.57 -9.35
CA GLU A 21 -11.16 26.11 -10.58
C GLU A 21 -12.44 25.36 -11.05
N SER A 22 -12.57 24.06 -10.74
CA SER A 22 -13.69 23.19 -11.09
C SER A 22 -13.74 21.94 -10.21
N ARG A 23 -14.85 21.19 -10.30
CA ARG A 23 -14.99 19.85 -9.70
C ARG A 23 -13.91 18.88 -10.20
N GLU A 24 -13.60 18.93 -11.48
CA GLU A 24 -12.58 18.07 -12.10
C GLU A 24 -11.18 18.42 -11.58
N GLY A 25 -10.88 19.71 -11.40
CA GLY A 25 -9.63 20.15 -10.78
C GLY A 25 -9.48 19.67 -9.33
N LEU A 26 -10.58 19.64 -8.56
CA LEU A 26 -10.57 19.08 -7.20
C LEU A 26 -10.28 17.57 -7.22
N VAL A 27 -10.90 16.84 -8.14
CA VAL A 27 -10.69 15.40 -8.29
C VAL A 27 -9.25 15.09 -8.70
N ARG A 28 -8.68 15.83 -9.66
CA ARG A 28 -7.26 15.72 -10.04
C ARG A 28 -6.31 15.96 -8.87
N ALA A 29 -6.52 17.04 -8.11
CA ALA A 29 -5.70 17.33 -6.94
C ALA A 29 -5.81 16.25 -5.85
N LEU A 30 -7.01 15.68 -5.67
CA LEU A 30 -7.23 14.56 -4.76
C LEU A 30 -6.48 13.30 -5.22
N ILE A 31 -6.52 12.95 -6.51
CA ILE A 31 -5.79 11.83 -7.08
C ILE A 31 -4.28 12.01 -6.85
N ALA A 32 -3.73 13.17 -7.23
CA ALA A 32 -2.30 13.46 -7.08
C ALA A 32 -1.84 13.36 -5.62
N ARG A 33 -2.62 13.91 -4.67
CA ARG A 33 -2.34 13.79 -3.24
C ARG A 33 -2.41 12.35 -2.76
N THR A 34 -3.40 11.58 -3.20
CA THR A 34 -3.60 10.18 -2.78
C THR A 34 -2.46 9.30 -3.28
N ASN A 35 -2.05 9.48 -4.55
CA ASN A 35 -0.89 8.79 -5.12
C ASN A 35 0.40 9.14 -4.40
N LYS A 36 0.62 10.43 -4.09
CA LYS A 36 1.78 10.86 -3.31
C LYS A 36 1.79 10.24 -1.91
N GLN A 37 0.66 10.31 -1.20
CA GLN A 37 0.56 9.73 0.14
C GLN A 37 0.80 8.22 0.13
N LEU A 38 0.27 7.50 -0.87
CA LEU A 38 0.53 6.08 -1.06
C LEU A 38 2.02 5.81 -1.29
N ARG A 39 2.66 6.57 -2.18
CA ARG A 39 4.09 6.44 -2.48
C ARG A 39 4.94 6.67 -1.24
N ASP A 40 4.72 7.78 -0.54
CA ASP A 40 5.47 8.13 0.66
C ASP A 40 5.26 7.08 1.78
N SER A 41 4.04 6.53 1.86
CA SER A 41 3.69 5.48 2.82
C SER A 41 4.38 4.14 2.52
N LEU A 42 4.35 3.69 1.27
CA LEU A 42 4.97 2.44 0.85
C LEU A 42 6.50 2.53 0.90
N LEU A 43 7.09 3.60 0.38
CA LEU A 43 8.53 3.83 0.45
C LEU A 43 9.01 4.07 1.88
N GLY A 44 8.21 4.73 2.72
CA GLY A 44 8.51 4.89 4.15
C GLY A 44 8.47 3.57 4.92
N ALA A 45 7.48 2.72 4.63
CA ALA A 45 7.42 1.36 5.20
C ALA A 45 8.61 0.50 4.78
N LEU A 46 9.19 0.77 3.61
CA LEU A 46 10.44 0.15 3.17
C LEU A 46 11.66 0.82 3.84
N GLY A 47 11.76 2.14 3.88
CA GLY A 47 12.97 2.90 4.21
C GLY A 47 13.41 2.95 5.68
N ASP A 48 12.56 2.61 6.64
CA ASP A 48 12.84 2.82 8.06
C ASP A 48 13.64 1.66 8.71
N GLY A 49 14.93 1.63 8.39
CA GLY A 49 16.03 1.28 9.29
C GLY A 49 16.05 -0.11 9.94
N ASP A 50 16.72 -1.05 9.29
CA ASP A 50 17.75 -1.98 9.80
C ASP A 50 17.77 -3.17 8.82
N THR A 51 18.90 -3.46 8.18
CA THR A 51 19.04 -4.66 7.33
C THR A 51 18.88 -5.96 8.15
N SER A 52 18.79 -5.84 9.49
CA SER A 52 18.46 -6.90 10.44
C SER A 52 16.98 -6.98 10.84
N ARG A 53 16.10 -6.08 10.39
CA ARG A 53 14.65 -6.20 10.68
C ARG A 53 14.02 -7.27 9.79
N ASP A 54 13.32 -8.21 10.44
CA ASP A 54 12.61 -9.32 9.81
C ASP A 54 11.70 -8.80 8.68
N ALA A 55 11.63 -9.52 7.57
CA ALA A 55 10.72 -9.22 6.46
C ALA A 55 9.27 -9.08 6.97
N ALA A 56 8.96 -9.76 8.07
CA ALA A 56 7.70 -9.69 8.77
C ALA A 56 7.31 -8.27 9.28
N ASP A 57 8.26 -7.50 9.79
CA ASP A 57 7.99 -6.16 10.32
C ASP A 57 7.69 -5.15 9.20
N HIS A 58 8.40 -5.28 8.08
CA HIS A 58 8.16 -4.47 6.87
C HIS A 58 6.77 -4.72 6.27
N ILE A 59 6.37 -5.99 6.19
CA ILE A 59 5.04 -6.38 5.71
C ILE A 59 3.95 -5.79 6.62
N GLY A 60 4.11 -5.91 7.94
CA GLY A 60 3.18 -5.30 8.90
C GLY A 60 2.99 -3.79 8.67
N HIS A 61 4.09 -3.06 8.39
CA HIS A 61 4.02 -1.63 8.11
C HIS A 61 3.29 -1.32 6.79
N VAL A 62 3.47 -2.13 5.74
CA VAL A 62 2.73 -1.98 4.47
C VAL A 62 1.23 -2.17 4.67
N PHE A 63 0.82 -3.19 5.43
CA PHE A 63 -0.58 -3.41 5.79
C PHE A 63 -1.16 -2.22 6.54
N GLU A 64 -0.43 -1.67 7.50
CA GLU A 64 -0.85 -0.52 8.29
C GLU A 64 -1.00 0.72 7.41
N ALA A 65 -0.04 0.98 6.53
CA ALA A 65 -0.03 2.16 5.69
C ALA A 65 -1.16 2.15 4.64
N LEU A 66 -1.53 0.96 4.14
CA LEU A 66 -2.66 0.77 3.22
C LEU A 66 -4.02 0.71 3.93
N SER A 67 -4.07 0.16 5.15
CA SER A 67 -5.28 0.05 5.95
C SER A 67 -5.67 1.37 6.62
N ASP A 68 -4.71 2.25 6.91
CA ASP A 68 -4.97 3.51 7.60
C ASP A 68 -5.57 4.57 6.64
N LYS A 69 -6.45 5.42 7.19
CA LYS A 69 -7.02 6.63 6.55
C LYS A 69 -7.88 6.43 5.29
N GLY A 70 -8.23 5.20 4.91
CA GLY A 70 -9.13 4.94 3.78
C GLY A 70 -8.49 5.14 2.39
N THR A 71 -7.18 5.30 2.33
CA THR A 71 -6.39 5.48 1.09
C THR A 71 -6.66 4.37 0.08
N ALA A 72 -6.62 3.10 0.51
CA ALA A 72 -6.89 1.97 -0.37
C ALA A 72 -8.30 2.02 -0.98
N ARG A 73 -9.33 2.38 -0.20
CA ARG A 73 -10.71 2.53 -0.72
C ARG A 73 -10.81 3.64 -1.75
N LEU A 74 -10.18 4.79 -1.48
CA LEU A 74 -10.18 5.93 -2.41
C LEU A 74 -9.48 5.56 -3.72
N LEU A 75 -8.32 4.92 -3.65
CA LEU A 75 -7.60 4.43 -4.84
C LEU A 75 -8.42 3.41 -5.63
N SER A 76 -9.05 2.44 -4.95
CA SER A 76 -9.91 1.48 -5.62
C SER A 76 -11.09 2.17 -6.31
N TRP A 77 -11.70 3.16 -5.68
CA TRP A 77 -12.77 3.95 -6.32
C TRP A 77 -12.26 4.73 -7.54
N LEU A 78 -11.08 5.34 -7.45
CA LEU A 78 -10.45 6.05 -8.58
C LEU A 78 -10.14 5.11 -9.75
N LEU A 79 -9.60 3.92 -9.46
CA LEU A 79 -9.32 2.88 -10.45
C LEU A 79 -10.60 2.35 -11.10
N LEU A 80 -11.58 1.95 -10.31
CA LEU A 80 -12.85 1.39 -10.78
C LEU A 80 -13.68 2.38 -11.60
N THR A 81 -13.45 3.68 -11.40
CA THR A 81 -14.15 4.72 -12.15
C THR A 81 -13.35 5.28 -13.33
N GLY A 82 -12.19 4.69 -13.65
CA GLY A 82 -11.34 5.14 -14.76
C GLY A 82 -10.68 6.50 -14.54
N ARG A 83 -10.70 7.03 -13.31
CA ARG A 83 -10.16 8.35 -12.96
C ARG A 83 -8.68 8.31 -12.59
N ALA A 84 -8.15 7.13 -12.31
CA ALA A 84 -6.74 6.95 -11.99
C ALA A 84 -5.82 6.99 -13.22
N THR A 85 -6.37 6.77 -14.42
CA THR A 85 -5.60 6.50 -15.64
C THR A 85 -5.26 7.73 -16.48
N GLU A 86 -5.78 8.92 -16.15
CA GLU A 86 -5.67 10.07 -17.06
C GLU A 86 -4.36 10.87 -16.96
N GLU A 87 -3.60 10.83 -15.85
CA GLU A 87 -2.54 11.86 -15.64
C GLU A 87 -1.31 11.49 -14.77
N SER A 88 -0.89 10.22 -14.61
CA SER A 88 0.20 9.96 -13.64
C SER A 88 1.33 9.04 -14.08
N ASP A 89 2.55 9.58 -14.02
CA ASP A 89 3.84 8.87 -13.87
C ASP A 89 3.89 7.90 -12.67
N ALA A 90 2.81 7.76 -11.88
CA ALA A 90 2.65 6.72 -10.85
C ALA A 90 2.63 5.28 -11.41
N HIS A 91 2.74 5.11 -12.73
CA HIS A 91 2.68 3.82 -13.41
C HIS A 91 3.84 2.85 -13.11
N ASN A 92 4.84 3.21 -12.29
CA ASN A 92 5.87 2.25 -11.91
C ASN A 92 6.26 2.22 -10.43
N ILE A 93 5.34 2.58 -9.52
CA ILE A 93 5.60 2.41 -8.08
C ILE A 93 5.91 0.96 -7.71
N MET A 94 5.27 -0.01 -8.37
CA MET A 94 5.54 -1.43 -8.14
C MET A 94 6.94 -1.82 -8.62
N GLY A 95 7.43 -1.28 -9.74
CA GLY A 95 8.81 -1.50 -10.17
C GLY A 95 9.80 -0.91 -9.17
N GLU A 96 9.59 0.33 -8.71
CA GLU A 96 10.43 0.94 -7.66
C GLU A 96 10.47 0.08 -6.40
N ILE A 97 9.32 -0.44 -5.96
CA ILE A 97 9.24 -1.34 -4.79
C ILE A 97 10.01 -2.64 -5.03
N VAL A 98 9.84 -3.25 -6.20
CA VAL A 98 10.50 -4.51 -6.53
C VAL A 98 12.01 -4.34 -6.63
N ASP A 99 12.50 -3.25 -7.21
CA ASP A 99 13.93 -2.96 -7.28
C ASP A 99 14.51 -2.76 -5.88
N VAL A 100 13.86 -1.96 -5.02
CA VAL A 100 14.29 -1.77 -3.61
C VAL A 100 14.29 -3.09 -2.82
N LEU A 101 13.29 -3.95 -3.03
CA LEU A 101 13.23 -5.26 -2.37
C LEU A 101 14.29 -6.22 -2.91
N GLN A 102 14.57 -6.19 -4.22
CA GLN A 102 15.58 -7.03 -4.86
C GLN A 102 16.97 -6.68 -4.32
N ASP A 103 17.34 -5.39 -4.32
CA ASP A 103 18.63 -4.91 -3.81
C ASP A 103 18.87 -5.41 -2.37
N ARG A 104 17.85 -5.35 -1.51
CA ARG A 104 17.93 -5.83 -0.13
C ARG A 104 18.12 -7.34 -0.01
N ARG A 105 17.40 -8.10 -0.84
CA ARG A 105 17.53 -9.56 -0.83
C ARG A 105 18.90 -9.98 -1.36
N GLU A 106 19.45 -9.28 -2.34
CA GLU A 106 20.81 -9.48 -2.85
C GLU A 106 21.86 -9.17 -1.79
N GLU A 107 21.79 -8.00 -1.15
CA GLU A 107 22.69 -7.64 -0.04
C GLU A 107 22.66 -8.66 1.10
N TYR A 108 21.48 -9.18 1.43
CA TYR A 108 21.33 -10.21 2.46
C TYR A 108 21.96 -11.54 2.03
N ALA A 109 21.74 -11.96 0.78
CA ALA A 109 22.32 -13.18 0.24
C ALA A 109 23.86 -13.11 0.21
N GLU A 110 24.43 -11.96 -0.19
CA GLU A 110 25.87 -11.71 -0.15
C GLU A 110 26.44 -11.83 1.26
N LYS A 111 25.81 -11.18 2.25
CA LYS A 111 26.23 -11.24 3.67
C LYS A 111 26.17 -12.67 4.23
N LYS A 112 25.29 -13.52 3.70
CA LYS A 112 25.11 -14.92 4.14
C LYS A 112 25.87 -15.93 3.27
N GLY A 113 26.44 -15.52 2.15
CA GLY A 113 27.08 -16.41 1.18
C GLY A 113 26.12 -17.39 0.50
N THR A 114 24.84 -17.02 0.36
CA THR A 114 23.82 -17.83 -0.33
C THR A 114 23.66 -17.42 -1.78
N ALA A 115 22.93 -18.22 -2.57
CA ALA A 115 22.64 -17.87 -3.96
C ALA A 115 21.85 -16.55 -4.06
N ALA A 116 22.06 -15.83 -5.17
CA ALA A 116 21.31 -14.61 -5.45
C ALA A 116 19.81 -14.92 -5.60
N PRO A 117 18.93 -14.09 -5.00
CA PRO A 117 17.48 -14.25 -5.10
C PRO A 117 17.00 -14.02 -6.53
N ASP A 118 15.99 -14.79 -6.94
CA ASP A 118 15.32 -14.58 -8.23
C ASP A 118 14.44 -13.32 -8.20
N LYS A 119 14.55 -12.49 -9.25
CA LYS A 119 13.80 -11.24 -9.36
C LYS A 119 12.31 -11.47 -9.58
N GLU A 120 11.92 -12.55 -10.28
CA GLU A 120 10.51 -12.89 -10.47
C GLU A 120 9.87 -13.28 -9.14
N ASP A 121 10.57 -14.07 -8.32
CA ASP A 121 10.13 -14.37 -6.95
C ASP A 121 9.94 -13.10 -6.10
N THR A 122 10.85 -12.12 -6.20
CA THR A 122 10.69 -10.80 -5.54
C THR A 122 9.43 -10.08 -6.01
N LEU A 123 9.19 -10.05 -7.32
CA LEU A 123 7.99 -9.46 -7.92
C LEU A 123 6.72 -10.12 -7.39
N PHE A 124 6.66 -11.45 -7.34
CA PHE A 124 5.48 -12.17 -6.87
C PHE A 124 5.20 -11.94 -5.38
N ILE A 125 6.23 -11.88 -4.54
CA ILE A 125 6.08 -11.55 -3.12
C ILE A 125 5.54 -10.13 -2.93
N ALA A 126 6.08 -9.16 -3.70
CA ALA A 126 5.61 -7.79 -3.66
C ALA A 126 4.14 -7.67 -4.10
N MET A 127 3.77 -8.33 -5.21
CA MET A 127 2.39 -8.37 -5.71
C MET A 127 1.43 -9.04 -4.72
N LEU A 128 1.83 -10.17 -4.14
CA LEU A 128 1.02 -10.89 -3.15
C LEU A 128 0.76 -10.03 -1.91
N THR A 129 1.81 -9.38 -1.40
CA THR A 129 1.71 -8.48 -0.24
C THR A 129 0.82 -7.29 -0.52
N ALA A 130 1.00 -6.63 -1.67
CA ALA A 130 0.17 -5.51 -2.08
C ALA A 130 -1.32 -5.93 -2.21
N ASN A 131 -1.60 -7.02 -2.91
CA ASN A 131 -2.97 -7.51 -3.09
C ASN A 131 -3.63 -7.91 -1.75
N ALA A 132 -2.88 -8.57 -0.86
CA ALA A 132 -3.38 -8.92 0.46
C ALA A 132 -3.71 -7.67 1.30
N ALA A 133 -2.83 -6.67 1.30
CA ALA A 133 -3.04 -5.43 2.04
C ALA A 133 -4.20 -4.60 1.45
N PHE A 134 -4.34 -4.52 0.12
CA PHE A 134 -5.48 -3.89 -0.53
C PHE A 134 -6.80 -4.60 -0.20
N GLY A 135 -6.82 -5.94 -0.32
CA GLY A 135 -7.99 -6.74 0.02
C GLY A 135 -8.41 -6.53 1.47
N GLU A 136 -7.45 -6.54 2.39
CA GLU A 136 -7.70 -6.32 3.81
C GLU A 136 -8.25 -4.91 4.09
N ALA A 137 -7.70 -3.88 3.44
CA ALA A 137 -8.13 -2.50 3.63
C ALA A 137 -9.55 -2.22 3.10
N ILE A 138 -9.97 -2.91 2.03
CA ILE A 138 -11.28 -2.69 1.39
C ILE A 138 -12.37 -3.53 2.04
N VAL A 139 -12.16 -4.85 2.15
CA VAL A 139 -13.16 -5.83 2.59
C VAL A 139 -12.74 -6.63 3.83
N GLY A 140 -11.49 -6.50 4.29
CA GLY A 140 -10.94 -7.34 5.35
C GLY A 140 -11.74 -7.34 6.65
N ARG A 141 -12.27 -6.18 7.08
CA ARG A 141 -13.13 -6.12 8.27
C ARG A 141 -14.40 -6.97 8.13
N GLN A 142 -15.09 -6.86 6.99
CA GLN A 142 -16.33 -7.58 6.73
C GLN A 142 -16.09 -9.08 6.62
N LEU A 143 -14.99 -9.48 5.96
CA LEU A 143 -14.58 -10.88 5.86
C LEU A 143 -14.17 -11.44 7.23
N ALA A 144 -13.43 -10.67 8.02
CA ALA A 144 -13.04 -11.05 9.38
C ALA A 144 -14.29 -11.25 10.25
N GLU A 145 -15.21 -10.29 10.29
CA GLU A 145 -16.45 -10.38 11.05
C GLU A 145 -17.30 -11.58 10.61
N ALA A 146 -17.45 -11.81 9.30
CA ALA A 146 -18.16 -12.97 8.75
C ALA A 146 -17.50 -14.31 9.12
N ALA A 147 -16.18 -14.32 9.31
CA ALA A 147 -15.41 -15.47 9.79
C ALA A 147 -15.34 -15.57 11.33
N GLY A 148 -16.02 -14.68 12.07
CA GLY A 148 -16.00 -14.65 13.54
C GLY A 148 -14.71 -14.07 14.15
N LEU A 149 -13.92 -13.35 13.36
CA LEU A 149 -12.70 -12.67 13.78
C LEU A 149 -12.98 -11.23 14.19
N ASP A 150 -12.40 -10.84 15.32
CA ASP A 150 -12.38 -9.47 15.81
C ASP A 150 -11.16 -8.69 15.28
N GLN A 151 -11.00 -7.45 15.73
CA GLN A 151 -9.83 -6.61 15.38
C GLN A 151 -8.50 -7.26 15.79
N HIS A 152 -8.48 -8.03 16.88
CA HIS A 152 -7.30 -8.79 17.27
C HIS A 152 -7.03 -9.95 16.28
N GLY A 153 -8.07 -10.58 15.75
CA GLY A 153 -8.00 -11.57 14.68
C GLY A 153 -7.33 -11.04 13.42
N ILE A 154 -7.66 -9.82 13.00
CA ILE A 154 -7.00 -9.16 11.85
C ILE A 154 -5.50 -8.97 12.12
N LYS A 155 -5.12 -8.50 13.32
CA LYS A 155 -3.70 -8.37 13.69
C LYS A 155 -2.97 -9.73 13.70
N ARG A 156 -3.64 -10.80 14.14
CA ARG A 156 -3.10 -12.17 14.07
C ARG A 156 -2.94 -12.63 12.62
N PHE A 157 -3.89 -12.31 11.74
CA PHE A 157 -3.80 -12.61 10.31
C PHE A 157 -2.60 -11.93 9.65
N ARG A 158 -2.38 -10.63 9.92
CA ARG A 158 -1.20 -9.89 9.42
C ARG A 158 0.11 -10.55 9.86
N LYS A 159 0.22 -10.93 11.14
CA LYS A 159 1.38 -11.65 11.69
C LYS A 159 1.58 -13.01 11.03
N TRP A 160 0.50 -13.76 10.80
CA TRP A 160 0.56 -15.04 10.12
C TRP A 160 1.02 -14.90 8.66
N PHE A 161 0.49 -13.90 7.94
CA PHE A 161 0.89 -13.61 6.57
C PHE A 161 2.37 -13.20 6.49
N ALA A 162 2.82 -12.33 7.39
CA ALA A 162 4.21 -11.93 7.52
C ALA A 162 5.14 -13.13 7.73
N LYS A 163 4.75 -14.07 8.61
CA LYS A 163 5.48 -15.32 8.82
C LYS A 163 5.52 -16.19 7.54
N LEU A 164 4.39 -16.32 6.84
CA LEU A 164 4.31 -17.10 5.60
C LEU A 164 5.32 -16.60 4.55
N ILE A 165 5.44 -15.28 4.38
CA ILE A 165 6.41 -14.70 3.46
C ILE A 165 7.84 -14.95 3.93
N ASN A 166 8.12 -14.76 5.23
CA ASN A 166 9.46 -15.05 5.75
C ASN A 166 9.84 -16.52 5.54
N ASP A 167 8.96 -17.46 5.88
CA ASP A 167 9.20 -18.90 5.69
C ASP A 167 9.49 -19.25 4.22
N HIS A 168 8.78 -18.64 3.27
CA HIS A 168 9.04 -18.78 1.83
C HIS A 168 10.43 -18.25 1.44
N LEU A 169 10.80 -17.09 1.98
CA LEU A 169 12.13 -16.51 1.80
C LEU A 169 13.24 -17.34 2.47
N GLU A 170 12.93 -18.13 3.50
CA GLU A 170 13.89 -19.04 4.14
C GLU A 170 14.02 -20.38 3.41
N ALA A 171 12.92 -20.94 2.91
CA ALA A 171 12.90 -22.25 2.26
C ALA A 171 13.60 -22.28 0.89
N LYS A 172 13.77 -21.09 0.28
CA LYS A 172 14.50 -20.89 -0.98
C LYS A 172 15.99 -20.50 -0.76
N ARG A 173 16.48 -20.54 0.48
CA ARG A 173 17.89 -20.29 0.84
C ARG A 173 18.80 -21.50 0.56
#